data_AF-A0A257ZLR2-F1
#
_entry.id   AF-A0A257ZLR2-F1
#
_cell.length_a   1.000
_cell.length_b   1.000
_cell.length_c   1.000
_cell.angle_alpha   90.00
_cell.angle_beta   90.00
_cell.angle_gamma   90.00
#
_symmetry.space_group_name_H-M   'P 1'
#
loop_
_entity.id
_entity.type
_entity.pdbx_description
1 polymer ?
#
loop_
_entity_poly.entity_id
_entity_poly.type
_entity_poly.pdbx_seq_one_letter_code
_entity_poly.pdbx_strand_id
1 'polypeptide(L)' 'MLVIRHIITRPYTPKTNGKAERFIQTLLREWANGLGYPTSNARNADLPRWLDWFNRATPHSALNGSSPLARVNNLT' A
#
# COMPACT_ATOMS: atom_id res chain seq x y z
N MET A 1 -8.82 -21.34 -14.56
CA MET A 1 -7.55 -21.12 -13.84
C MET A 1 -7.01 -19.75 -14.23
N LEU A 2 -6.62 -18.93 -13.26
CA LEU A 2 -5.93 -17.66 -13.54
C LEU A 2 -4.50 -17.95 -13.99
N VAL A 3 -4.07 -17.41 -15.12
CA VAL A 3 -2.70 -17.58 -15.66
C VAL A 3 -1.79 -16.51 -15.06
N ILE A 4 -1.46 -16.65 -13.77
CA ILE A 4 -0.57 -15.72 -13.05
C ILE A 4 0.70 -16.46 -12.62
N ARG A 5 1.85 -15.90 -12.98
CA ARG A 5 3.16 -16.42 -12.55
C ARG A 5 3.45 -16.03 -11.11
N HIS A 6 3.76 -17.01 -10.26
CA HIS A 6 4.28 -16.75 -8.92
C HIS A 6 5.74 -16.28 -8.99
N ILE A 7 6.01 -15.08 -8.48
CA ILE A 7 7.36 -14.49 -8.40
C ILE A 7 7.72 -14.35 -6.93
N ILE A 8 8.86 -14.91 -6.53
CA ILE A 8 9.38 -14.83 -5.17
C ILE A 8 10.59 -13.91 -5.08
N THR A 9 10.75 -13.25 -3.95
CA THR A 9 11.97 -12.49 -3.62
C THR A 9 13.11 -13.46 -3.36
N ARG A 10 14.29 -13.19 -3.92
CA ARG A 10 15.47 -14.02 -3.69
C ARG A 10 15.97 -13.83 -2.24
N PRO A 11 16.39 -14.91 -1.54
CA PRO A 11 16.97 -14.80 -0.21
C PRO A 11 18.12 -13.78 -0.17
N TYR A 12 18.20 -13.02 0.93
CA TYR A 12 19.25 -12.03 1.20
C TYR A 12 19.41 -10.92 0.15
N THR A 13 18.48 -10.79 -0.80
CA THR A 13 18.55 -9.82 -1.90
C THR A 13 17.20 -9.12 -2.09
N PRO A 14 16.80 -8.23 -1.16
CA PRO A 14 15.46 -7.61 -1.14
C PRO A 14 15.22 -6.56 -2.23
N LYS A 15 16.04 -6.51 -3.28
CA LYS A 15 16.03 -5.46 -4.32
C LYS A 15 14.66 -5.29 -4.98
N THR A 16 13.88 -6.36 -5.09
CA THR A 16 12.54 -6.35 -5.72
C THR A 16 11.41 -6.03 -4.75
N ASN A 17 11.67 -5.99 -3.44
CA ASN A 17 10.64 -5.88 -2.41
C ASN A 17 10.39 -4.43 -1.94
N GLY A 18 11.23 -3.47 -2.37
CA GLY A 18 11.21 -2.11 -1.83
C GLY A 18 9.86 -1.38 -1.94
N LYS A 19 9.05 -1.67 -2.98
CA LYS A 19 7.70 -1.10 -3.10
C LYS A 19 6.74 -1.64 -2.02
N ALA A 20 6.77 -2.95 -1.78
CA ALA A 20 5.96 -3.58 -0.74
C ALA A 20 6.41 -3.13 0.65
N GLU A 21 7.72 -3.10 0.90
CA GLU A 21 8.29 -2.60 2.15
C GLU A 21 7.89 -1.15 2.42
N ARG A 22 8.01 -0.27 1.41
CA ARG A 22 7.62 1.13 1.56
C ARG A 22 6.13 1.28 1.83
N PHE A 23 5.28 0.51 1.14
CA PHE A 23 3.84 0.49 1.40
C PHE A 23 3.53 0.04 2.83
N ILE A 24 4.13 -1.07 3.29
CA ILE A 24 3.92 -1.59 4.65
C ILE A 24 4.39 -0.58 5.71
N GLN A 25 5.54 0.07 5.51
CA GLN A 25 6.03 1.12 6.40
C GLN A 25 5.04 2.30 6.49
N THR A 26 4.51 2.77 5.35
CA THR A 26 3.53 3.85 5.33
C THR A 26 2.22 3.45 6.00
N LEU A 27 1.70 2.25 5.69
CA LEU A 27 0.52 1.67 6.33
C LEU A 27 0.68 1.62 7.86
N LEU A 28 1.82 1.15 8.36
CA LEU A 28 2.07 1.10 9.80
C LEU A 28 2.16 2.48 10.42
N ARG A 29 2.82 3.43 9.75
CA ARG A 29 2.99 4.79 10.27
C ARG A 29 1.69 5.58 10.32
N GLU A 30 0.87 5.48 9.28
CA GLU A 30 -0.29 6.36 9.10
C GLU A 30 -1.58 5.70 9.58
N TRP A 31 -1.82 4.44 9.20
CA TRP A 31 -3.01 3.73 9.64
C TRP A 31 -2.82 3.09 11.00
N ALA A 32 -1.78 2.27 11.19
CA ALA A 32 -1.71 1.44 12.40
C ALA A 32 -1.35 2.24 13.65
N ASN A 33 -0.46 3.23 13.51
CA ASN A 33 0.08 4.02 14.62
C ASN A 33 -0.22 5.53 14.49
N GLY A 34 -0.76 5.99 13.36
CA GLY A 34 -1.01 7.41 13.12
C GLY A 34 -2.29 7.95 13.78
N LEU A 35 -3.22 7.05 14.13
CA LEU A 35 -4.46 7.37 14.83
C LEU A 35 -4.60 6.50 16.08
N GLY A 36 -5.14 7.07 17.16
CA GLY A 36 -5.50 6.31 18.35
C GLY A 36 -6.83 5.60 18.15
N TYR A 37 -6.82 4.27 18.00
CA TYR A 37 -8.04 3.47 17.95
C TYR A 37 -8.35 2.88 19.33
N PRO A 38 -9.63 2.84 19.73
CA PRO A 38 -10.02 2.26 21.02
C PRO A 38 -9.85 0.74 21.06
N THR A 39 -9.93 0.06 19.91
CA THR A 39 -9.75 -1.39 19.79
C THR A 39 -9.11 -1.78 18.46
N SER A 40 -8.52 -2.98 18.40
CA SER A 40 -8.03 -3.54 17.14
C SER A 40 -9.14 -3.74 16.11
N ASN A 41 -10.38 -4.02 16.53
CA ASN A 41 -11.52 -4.14 15.63
C ASN A 41 -11.88 -2.81 14.99
N ALA A 42 -11.87 -1.71 15.76
CA ALA A 42 -12.08 -0.36 15.23
C ALA A 42 -10.99 0.00 14.20
N ARG A 43 -9.73 -0.32 14.49
CA ARG A 43 -8.62 -0.14 13.55
C ARG A 43 -8.82 -0.94 12.26
N ASN A 44 -9.22 -2.21 12.36
CA ASN A 44 -9.45 -3.06 11.20
C ASN A 44 -10.64 -2.58 10.36
N ALA A 45 -11.69 -2.07 11.00
CA ALA A 45 -12.84 -1.49 10.31
C ALA A 45 -12.48 -0.20 9.54
N ASP A 46 -11.47 0.54 10.00
CA ASP A 46 -10.98 1.74 9.33
C ASP A 46 -10.06 1.47 8.12
N LEU A 47 -9.43 0.28 8.08
CA LEU A 47 -8.45 -0.07 7.04
C LEU A 47 -8.96 0.14 5.61
N PRO A 48 -10.20 -0.26 5.23
CA PRO A 48 -10.71 0.00 3.88
C PRO A 48 -10.76 1.49 3.53
N ARG A 49 -11.17 2.34 4.48
CA ARG A 49 -11.21 3.80 4.30
C ARG A 49 -9.79 4.36 4.08
N TRP A 50 -8.83 3.92 4.88
CA TRP A 50 -7.44 4.35 4.72
C TRP A 50 -6.85 3.91 3.38
N LEU A 51 -7.13 2.67 2.94
CA LEU A 51 -6.68 2.17 1.63
C LEU A 51 -7.26 2.96 0.46
N ASP A 52 -8.54 3.36 0.54
CA ASP A 52 -9.16 4.19 -0.50
C ASP A 52 -8.48 5.56 -0.59
N TRP A 53 -8.29 6.21 0.57
CA TRP A 53 -7.58 7.47 0.66
C TRP A 53 -6.14 7.37 0.12
N PHE A 54 -5.37 6.36 0.56
CA PHE A 54 -4.00 6.12 0.10
C PHE A 54 -3.92 5.95 -1.42
N ASN A 55 -4.84 5.19 -2.01
CA ASN A 55 -4.82 4.90 -3.44
C ASN A 55 -5.36 6.03 -4.31
N ARG A 56 -6.30 6.86 -3.82
CA ARG A 56 -7.00 7.86 -4.64
C ARG A 56 -6.57 9.30 -4.38
N ALA A 57 -6.25 9.63 -3.14
CA ALA A 57 -6.12 11.02 -2.69
C ALA A 57 -4.70 11.38 -2.25
N THR A 58 -3.88 10.42 -1.82
CA THR A 58 -2.55 10.73 -1.31
C THR A 58 -1.60 11.16 -2.43
N PRO A 59 -0.93 12.33 -2.30
CA PRO A 59 0.08 12.75 -3.26
C PRO A 59 1.39 11.99 -3.02
N HIS A 60 1.93 11.33 -4.06
CA HIS A 60 3.21 10.64 -3.97
C HIS A 60 4.31 11.40 -4.71
N SER A 61 5.40 11.71 -4.02
CA SER A 61 6.57 12.37 -4.63
C SER A 61 7.17 11.57 -5.79
N ALA A 62 7.24 10.23 -5.65
CA ALA A 62 7.68 9.34 -6.72
C ALA A 62 6.77 9.32 -7.96
N LEU A 63 5.55 9.88 -7.85
CA LEU A 63 4.55 9.99 -8.91
C LEU A 63 4.28 11.46 -9.27
N ASN A 64 5.23 12.37 -9.02
CA ASN A 64 5.08 13.81 -9.28
C ASN A 64 3.82 14.40 -8.62
N GLY A 65 3.49 13.95 -7.41
CA GLY A 65 2.31 14.39 -6.66
C GLY A 65 0.99 13.73 -7.07
N SER A 66 1.00 12.83 -8.05
CA SER A 66 -0.20 12.06 -8.42
C SER A 66 -0.48 10.93 -7.42
N SER A 67 -1.74 10.50 -7.35
CA SER A 67 -2.14 9.33 -6.56
C SER A 67 -1.75 8.02 -7.25
N PRO A 68 -1.65 6.90 -6.51
CA PRO A 68 -1.31 5.60 -7.10
C PRO A 68 -2.31 5.19 -8.19
N LEU A 69 -3.61 5.39 -7.95
CA LEU A 69 -4.66 5.04 -8.91
C LEU A 69 -4.52 5.83 -10.21
N ALA A 70 -4.20 7.12 -10.15
CA ALA A 70 -4.00 7.94 -11.35
C ALA A 70 -2.89 7.40 -12.27
N ARG A 71 -1.97 6.58 -11.74
CA ARG A 71 -0.90 5.93 -12.52
C ARG A 71 -1.31 4.55 -13.07
N VAL A 72 -2.22 3.85 -12.41
CA VAL A 72 -2.65 2.49 -12.76
C VAL A 72 -3.83 2.58 -13.73
N ASN A 73 -3.55 2.98 -14.98
CA ASN A 73 -4.57 3.09 -16.04
C ASN A 73 -4.43 2.01 -17.13
N ASN A 74 -3.53 1.04 -16.95
CA ASN A 74 -3.22 0.03 -17.97
C ASN A 74 -3.46 -1.39 -17.44
N LEU A 75 -4.70 -1.70 -17.05
CA LEU A 75 -5.13 -3.09 -16.84
C LEU A 75 -5.94 -3.51 -18.08
N THR A 76 -5.27 -3.61 -19.22
CA THR A 76 -5.75 -4.39 -20.38
C THR A 76 -5.37 -5.84 -20.19
#